data_AF-A0A2R6MA97-F1
#
_entry.id   AF-A0A2R6MA97-F1
#
_cell.length_a   1.000
_cell.length_b   1.000
_cell.length_c   1.000
_cell.angle_alpha   90.00
_cell.angle_beta   90.00
_cell.angle_gamma   90.00
#
_symmetry.space_group_name_H-M   'P 1'
#
loop_
_entity.id
_entity.type
_entity.pdbx_description
1 polymer ?
#
loop_
_entity_poly.entity_id
_entity_poly.type
_entity_poly.pdbx_seq_one_letter_code
_entity_poly.pdbx_strand_id
1 'polypeptide(L)'
;MAFGTPFGGVEMVVVAATLLVCGGLVFYAAQSIHDRRRDDEDPVDALRDTVAGQNRVALVVPEGPSIDALAAAVGLQVLCSEWGVTARLYAEGPVTGEDSKTFSNIFDLELSVIGEGADELTDCDAAIAVGGGGGVPRLSNNPPVIAVVRHRPTAEENILTVTPTDDGATSTTVTRLLESEGVVPDQRVATALLHGVRAGTREFRRANGQHDYEAAGFVHTYADLGRIEDLRSPGMSGDTFDVISDAIANRERRASFAVTNVGAVPAVSALEEAADTMLRLEGVSTAAVFGIHEETIVVSCRAEDVRTNALDILDTAFETSETTGGNTDAATARVPLGLFSQVNGEYEDTLDMLIDASTRKALFEAFESS
;
A
#
# COMPACT_ATOMS: atom_id res chain seq x y z
N MET A 1 23.51 -22.25 69.29
CA MET A 1 23.89 -21.02 68.55
C MET A 1 24.31 -21.44 67.14
N ALA A 2 23.87 -20.66 66.15
CA ALA A 2 24.10 -20.78 64.71
C ALA A 2 23.29 -21.86 63.96
N PHE A 3 22.13 -21.45 63.44
CA PHE A 3 21.61 -21.93 62.15
C PHE A 3 21.32 -20.68 61.31
N GLY A 4 21.87 -20.65 60.10
CA GLY A 4 21.71 -19.55 59.15
C GLY A 4 21.03 -20.02 57.86
N THR A 5 20.12 -19.15 57.39
CA THR A 5 19.58 -18.96 56.02
C THR A 5 18.67 -20.06 55.45
N PRO A 6 17.80 -19.78 54.45
CA PRO A 6 17.67 -18.58 53.59
C PRO A 6 16.21 -18.07 53.42
N PHE A 7 15.97 -17.11 52.52
CA PHE A 7 14.75 -16.84 51.72
C PHE A 7 14.46 -15.34 51.58
N GLY A 8 15.06 -14.72 50.57
CA GLY A 8 14.68 -13.41 50.05
C GLY A 8 14.88 -13.44 48.54
N GLY A 9 13.79 -13.58 47.78
CA GLY A 9 13.85 -13.68 46.31
C GLY A 9 12.55 -14.12 45.64
N VAL A 10 11.66 -14.83 46.35
CA VAL A 10 10.42 -15.34 45.75
C VAL A 10 9.28 -14.31 45.78
N GLU A 11 9.19 -13.45 46.80
CA GLU A 11 8.07 -12.50 46.92
C GLU A 11 8.09 -11.37 45.87
N MET A 12 9.26 -10.90 45.43
CA MET A 12 9.33 -9.85 44.40
C MET A 12 8.89 -10.35 43.01
N VAL A 13 9.16 -11.62 42.68
CA VAL A 13 8.79 -12.19 41.37
C VAL A 13 7.27 -12.40 41.29
N VAL A 14 6.63 -12.78 42.39
CA VAL A 14 5.18 -12.99 42.43
C VAL A 14 4.43 -11.65 42.31
N VAL A 15 4.90 -10.58 42.93
CA VAL A 15 4.25 -9.24 42.81
C VAL A 15 4.38 -8.68 41.39
N ALA A 16 5.55 -8.84 40.74
CA ALA A 16 5.75 -8.41 39.35
C ALA A 16 4.87 -9.21 38.35
N ALA A 17 4.76 -10.53 38.54
CA ALA A 17 3.90 -11.37 37.70
C ALA A 17 2.40 -11.04 37.88
N THR A 18 1.98 -10.72 39.11
CA THR A 18 0.58 -10.37 39.39
C THR A 18 0.21 -8.99 38.82
N LEU A 19 1.13 -8.02 38.81
CA LEU A 19 0.95 -6.72 38.16
C LEU A 19 0.89 -6.83 36.63
N LEU A 20 1.69 -7.71 36.01
CA LEU A 20 1.65 -7.97 34.56
C LEU A 20 0.36 -8.67 34.13
N VAL A 21 -0.12 -9.64 34.92
CA VAL A 21 -1.38 -10.35 34.64
C VAL A 21 -2.59 -9.44 34.88
N CYS A 22 -2.58 -8.62 35.93
CA CYS A 22 -3.65 -7.64 36.14
C CYS A 22 -3.62 -6.51 35.09
N GLY A 23 -2.44 -6.04 34.67
CA GLY A 23 -2.31 -5.05 33.59
C GLY A 23 -2.79 -5.59 32.24
N GLY A 24 -2.42 -6.84 31.91
CA GLY A 24 -2.87 -7.53 30.70
C GLY A 24 -4.37 -7.85 30.71
N LEU A 25 -4.93 -8.26 31.85
CA LEU A 25 -6.38 -8.50 31.98
C LEU A 25 -7.20 -7.21 32.00
N VAL A 26 -6.67 -6.12 32.57
CA VAL A 26 -7.32 -4.80 32.51
C VAL A 26 -7.24 -4.23 31.10
N PHE A 27 -6.14 -4.42 30.37
CA PHE A 27 -6.01 -4.04 28.97
C PHE A 27 -6.93 -4.86 28.07
N TYR A 28 -6.99 -6.19 28.27
CA TYR A 28 -7.88 -7.08 27.52
C TYR A 28 -9.36 -6.82 27.85
N ALA A 29 -9.68 -6.53 29.12
CA ALA A 29 -11.03 -6.14 29.51
C ALA A 29 -11.40 -4.76 28.95
N ALA A 30 -10.47 -3.81 28.93
CA ALA A 30 -10.65 -2.50 28.31
C ALA A 30 -10.85 -2.63 26.80
N GLN A 31 -10.05 -3.44 26.09
CA GLN A 31 -10.25 -3.78 24.67
C GLN A 31 -11.60 -4.47 24.45
N SER A 32 -11.98 -5.47 25.25
CA SER A 32 -13.25 -6.19 25.06
C SER A 32 -14.52 -5.37 25.35
N ILE A 33 -14.41 -4.36 26.21
CA ILE A 33 -15.50 -3.41 26.51
C ILE A 33 -15.51 -2.27 25.48
N HIS A 34 -14.35 -1.91 24.94
CA HIS A 34 -14.20 -0.96 23.83
C HIS A 34 -14.72 -1.55 22.50
N ASP A 35 -14.39 -2.80 22.20
CA ASP A 35 -14.85 -3.52 21.01
C ASP A 35 -16.37 -3.71 20.99
N ARG A 36 -17.02 -3.86 22.16
CA ARG A 36 -18.49 -3.92 22.25
C ARG A 36 -19.21 -2.57 22.13
N ARG A 37 -18.49 -1.44 22.23
CA ARG A 37 -19.05 -0.10 21.99
C ARG A 37 -18.88 0.36 20.53
N ARG A 38 -17.95 -0.25 19.80
CA ARG A 38 -17.59 0.10 18.42
C ARG A 38 -18.65 -0.24 17.36
N ASP A 39 -19.61 -1.11 17.65
CA ASP A 39 -20.61 -1.54 16.66
C ASP A 39 -21.67 -0.46 16.30
N ASP A 40 -21.72 0.66 17.05
CA ASP A 40 -22.69 1.77 16.83
C ASP A 40 -22.01 3.15 16.63
N GLU A 41 -20.67 3.21 16.63
CA GLU A 41 -19.91 4.45 16.54
C GLU A 41 -19.51 4.69 15.08
N ASP A 42 -19.72 5.91 14.57
CA ASP A 42 -19.30 6.27 13.21
C ASP A 42 -17.79 6.02 13.08
N PRO A 43 -17.32 5.22 12.09
CA PRO A 43 -15.89 4.96 11.89
C PRO A 43 -15.04 6.24 11.83
N VAL A 44 -15.65 7.35 11.41
CA VAL A 44 -15.04 8.68 11.39
C VAL A 44 -14.78 9.22 12.80
N ASP A 45 -15.79 9.16 13.68
CA ASP A 45 -15.67 9.59 15.07
C ASP A 45 -14.68 8.70 15.82
N ALA A 46 -14.72 7.39 15.57
CA ALA A 46 -13.75 6.45 16.12
C ALA A 46 -12.32 6.75 15.64
N LEU A 47 -12.12 7.16 14.38
CA LEU A 47 -10.81 7.56 13.86
C LEU A 47 -10.34 8.84 14.56
N ARG A 48 -11.19 9.86 14.65
CA ARG A 48 -10.87 11.12 15.33
C ARG A 48 -10.45 10.85 16.78
N ASP A 49 -11.25 10.11 17.54
CA ASP A 49 -10.98 9.86 18.96
C ASP A 49 -9.69 9.06 19.17
N THR A 50 -9.43 8.09 18.30
CA THR A 50 -8.19 7.29 18.36
C THR A 50 -6.96 8.16 18.05
N VAL A 51 -7.08 9.07 17.08
CA VAL A 51 -5.98 9.96 16.65
C VAL A 51 -5.75 11.10 17.64
N ALA A 52 -6.80 11.77 18.11
CA ALA A 52 -6.73 12.89 19.05
C ALA A 52 -6.11 12.52 20.41
N GLY A 53 -6.07 11.22 20.75
CA GLY A 53 -5.34 10.70 21.90
C GLY A 53 -3.82 10.65 21.76
N GLN A 54 -3.27 10.95 20.58
CA GLN A 54 -1.83 10.89 20.25
C GLN A 54 -1.23 12.30 20.12
N ASN A 55 0.09 12.44 20.30
CA ASN A 55 0.76 13.71 20.00
C ASN A 55 1.32 13.72 18.58
N ARG A 56 1.88 12.58 18.14
CA ARG A 56 2.43 12.43 16.79
C ARG A 56 2.07 11.09 16.16
N VAL A 57 1.65 11.14 14.90
CA VAL A 57 1.22 9.96 14.13
C VAL A 57 2.02 9.83 12.84
N ALA A 58 2.39 8.59 12.51
CA ALA A 58 2.96 8.23 11.22
C ALA A 58 1.85 7.85 10.24
N LEU A 59 1.77 8.51 9.09
CA LEU A 59 0.91 8.13 7.98
C LEU A 59 1.72 7.27 7.02
N VAL A 60 1.45 5.96 7.01
CA VAL A 60 2.25 4.97 6.30
C VAL A 60 1.54 4.55 5.02
N VAL A 61 2.14 4.86 3.87
CA VAL A 61 1.70 4.39 2.54
C VAL A 61 2.48 3.11 2.16
N PRO A 62 1.89 2.22 1.34
CA PRO A 62 2.56 0.99 0.92
C PRO A 62 3.81 1.27 0.08
N GLU A 63 4.62 0.22 -0.12
CA GLU A 63 5.70 0.25 -1.11
C GLU A 63 5.14 0.55 -2.51
N GLY A 64 5.87 1.35 -3.30
CA GLY A 64 5.40 1.78 -4.61
C GLY A 64 4.05 2.50 -4.53
N PRO A 65 3.91 3.52 -3.66
CA PRO A 65 2.61 4.09 -3.34
C PRO A 65 1.97 4.72 -4.58
N SER A 66 0.67 4.47 -4.75
CA SER A 66 -0.12 5.12 -5.78
C SER A 66 -0.33 6.60 -5.47
N ILE A 67 -0.63 7.39 -6.50
CA ILE A 67 -1.07 8.78 -6.35
C ILE A 67 -2.27 8.88 -5.39
N ASP A 68 -3.21 7.93 -5.44
CA ASP A 68 -4.36 7.90 -4.53
C ASP A 68 -3.92 7.79 -3.06
N ALA A 69 -3.02 6.87 -2.74
CA ALA A 69 -2.51 6.70 -1.37
C ALA A 69 -1.73 7.94 -0.90
N LEU A 70 -0.87 8.52 -1.77
CA LEU A 70 -0.10 9.72 -1.45
C LEU A 70 -1.01 10.94 -1.22
N ALA A 71 -1.98 11.16 -2.11
CA ALA A 71 -2.93 12.27 -1.99
C ALA A 71 -3.81 12.13 -0.73
N ALA A 72 -4.30 10.92 -0.45
CA ALA A 72 -5.03 10.62 0.77
C ALA A 72 -4.21 10.90 2.02
N ALA A 73 -2.93 10.51 2.05
CA ALA A 73 -2.05 10.78 3.18
C ALA A 73 -1.84 12.29 3.41
N VAL A 74 -1.72 13.08 2.34
CA VAL A 74 -1.65 14.55 2.42
C VAL A 74 -2.92 15.15 3.00
N GLY A 75 -4.10 14.71 2.56
CA GLY A 75 -5.37 15.18 3.12
C GLY A 75 -5.55 14.78 4.59
N LEU A 76 -5.15 13.56 4.94
CA LEU A 76 -5.23 13.05 6.31
C LEU A 76 -4.25 13.78 7.25
N GLN A 77 -3.10 14.23 6.74
CA GLN A 77 -2.18 15.08 7.48
C GLN A 77 -2.85 16.40 7.93
N VAL A 78 -3.67 17.00 7.07
CA VAL A 78 -4.46 18.20 7.42
C VAL A 78 -5.48 17.89 8.51
N LEU A 79 -6.22 16.78 8.39
CA LEU A 79 -7.18 16.34 9.41
C LEU A 79 -6.51 16.13 10.77
N CYS A 80 -5.36 15.45 10.80
CA CYS A 80 -4.60 15.28 12.05
C CYS A 80 -4.23 16.62 12.67
N SER A 81 -3.77 17.59 11.86
CA SER A 81 -3.45 18.94 12.34
C SER A 81 -4.66 19.65 12.92
N GLU A 82 -5.84 19.53 12.30
CA GLU A 82 -7.11 20.07 12.81
C GLU A 82 -7.52 19.42 14.14
N TRP A 83 -7.18 18.14 14.33
CA TRP A 83 -7.36 17.44 15.61
C TRP A 83 -6.25 17.70 16.64
N GLY A 84 -5.30 18.59 16.34
CA GLY A 84 -4.21 18.96 17.23
C GLY A 84 -3.03 17.97 17.29
N VAL A 85 -2.93 17.09 16.29
CA VAL A 85 -1.95 16.00 16.23
C VAL A 85 -0.95 16.25 15.09
N THR A 86 0.34 16.08 15.36
CA THR A 86 1.37 16.20 14.33
C THR A 86 1.42 14.92 13.49
N ALA A 87 1.20 15.00 12.18
CA ALA A 87 1.31 13.85 11.28
C ALA A 87 2.49 13.98 10.32
N ARG A 88 3.21 12.88 10.08
CA ARG A 88 4.32 12.78 9.10
C ARG A 88 4.09 11.61 8.15
N LEU A 89 4.50 11.77 6.89
CA LEU A 89 4.31 10.76 5.85
C LEU A 89 5.51 9.81 5.77
N TYR A 90 5.22 8.52 5.66
CA TYR A 90 6.21 7.46 5.51
C TYR A 90 5.78 6.48 4.42
N ALA A 91 6.72 5.89 3.70
CA ALA A 91 6.48 4.81 2.76
C ALA A 91 7.18 3.53 3.21
N GLU A 92 6.53 2.37 3.06
CA GLU A 92 7.15 1.07 3.37
C GLU A 92 8.33 0.72 2.46
N GLY A 93 8.44 1.39 1.31
CA GLY A 93 9.56 1.26 0.38
C GLY A 93 9.64 2.46 -0.57
N PRO A 94 10.60 2.47 -1.49
CA PRO A 94 10.85 3.60 -2.37
C PRO A 94 9.68 3.88 -3.31
N VAL A 95 9.46 5.15 -3.65
CA VAL A 95 8.53 5.55 -4.71
C VAL A 95 9.16 5.19 -6.05
N THR A 96 8.60 4.21 -6.75
CA THR A 96 9.16 3.66 -8.00
C THR A 96 8.51 4.26 -9.24
N GLY A 97 7.17 4.39 -9.26
CA GLY A 97 6.39 4.90 -10.38
C GLY A 97 6.75 6.34 -10.79
N GLU A 98 6.93 6.58 -12.09
CA GLU A 98 7.27 7.91 -12.64
C GLU A 98 6.19 8.95 -12.32
N ASP A 99 4.92 8.55 -12.43
CA ASP A 99 3.76 9.37 -12.07
C ASP A 99 3.75 9.73 -10.58
N SER A 100 3.96 8.74 -9.70
CA SER A 100 4.04 8.97 -8.25
C SER A 100 5.23 9.83 -7.86
N LYS A 101 6.40 9.67 -8.50
CA LYS A 101 7.58 10.54 -8.29
C LYS A 101 7.28 11.98 -8.72
N THR A 102 6.67 12.14 -9.88
CA THR A 102 6.29 13.45 -10.41
C THR A 102 5.29 14.13 -9.48
N PHE A 103 4.29 13.38 -9.01
CA PHE A 103 3.34 13.82 -8.01
C PHE A 103 4.05 14.28 -6.73
N SER A 104 4.92 13.44 -6.15
CA SER A 104 5.69 13.79 -4.95
C SER A 104 6.51 15.07 -5.10
N ASN A 105 7.15 15.26 -6.27
CA ASN A 105 7.95 16.45 -6.55
C ASN A 105 7.09 17.71 -6.75
N ILE A 106 6.00 17.62 -7.52
CA ILE A 106 5.11 18.75 -7.80
C ILE A 106 4.42 19.21 -6.53
N PHE A 107 4.05 18.28 -5.64
CA PHE A 107 3.42 18.61 -4.37
C PHE A 107 4.41 18.80 -3.22
N ASP A 108 5.72 18.70 -3.46
CA ASP A 108 6.78 18.87 -2.44
C ASP A 108 6.49 18.03 -1.18
N LEU A 109 6.33 16.72 -1.38
CA LEU A 109 5.99 15.80 -0.30
C LEU A 109 7.22 15.46 0.54
N GLU A 110 7.14 15.75 1.84
CA GLU A 110 8.11 15.29 2.84
C GLU A 110 7.84 13.82 3.19
N LEU A 111 8.20 12.91 2.29
CA LEU A 111 8.00 11.47 2.43
C LEU A 111 9.31 10.77 2.81
N SER A 112 9.32 10.05 3.93
CA SER A 112 10.49 9.25 4.37
C SER A 112 10.27 7.75 4.10
N VAL A 113 11.30 7.03 3.63
CA VAL A 113 11.22 5.59 3.35
C VAL A 113 11.63 4.82 4.59
N ILE A 114 10.75 3.97 5.10
CA ILE A 114 10.99 3.18 6.31
C ILE A 114 12.17 2.24 6.09
N GLY A 115 13.15 2.29 6.98
CA GLY A 115 14.29 1.38 6.98
C GLY A 115 15.54 1.91 6.28
N GLU A 116 15.46 3.10 5.66
CA GLU A 116 16.65 3.82 5.17
C GLU A 116 17.34 4.65 6.28
N GLY A 117 16.70 4.83 7.44
CA GLY A 117 17.25 5.51 8.63
C GLY A 117 17.04 4.79 9.97
N ALA A 118 17.90 5.08 10.95
CA ALA A 118 17.97 4.38 12.23
C ALA A 118 16.90 4.79 13.28
N ASP A 119 16.21 5.92 13.10
CA ASP A 119 15.34 6.56 14.13
C ASP A 119 14.03 7.14 13.56
N GLU A 120 13.54 6.66 12.40
CA GLU A 120 12.57 7.46 11.63
C GLU A 120 11.15 7.50 12.19
N LEU A 121 10.73 6.45 12.91
CA LEU A 121 9.38 6.34 13.46
C LEU A 121 9.35 6.25 15.00
N THR A 122 10.52 6.18 15.68
CA THR A 122 10.64 6.04 17.17
C THR A 122 10.00 7.18 17.96
N ASP A 123 9.67 8.21 17.22
CA ASP A 123 9.42 9.56 17.65
C ASP A 123 7.90 9.84 17.47
N CYS A 124 7.17 8.94 16.79
CA CYS A 124 5.72 8.88 16.63
C CYS A 124 5.09 7.95 17.68
N ASP A 125 3.90 8.30 18.19
CA ASP A 125 3.17 7.53 19.21
C ASP A 125 2.32 6.40 18.60
N ALA A 126 1.83 6.61 17.37
CA ALA A 126 0.96 5.69 16.64
C ALA A 126 1.22 5.75 15.13
N ALA A 127 0.74 4.76 14.38
CA ALA A 127 0.74 4.76 12.91
C ALA A 127 -0.66 4.53 12.34
N ILE A 128 -0.92 5.10 11.16
CA ILE A 128 -2.12 4.87 10.35
C ILE A 128 -1.65 4.38 8.99
N ALA A 129 -2.14 3.22 8.57
CA ALA A 129 -1.91 2.75 7.21
C ALA A 129 -2.87 3.46 6.24
N VAL A 130 -2.35 4.01 5.14
CA VAL A 130 -3.12 4.81 4.18
C VAL A 130 -3.05 4.18 2.80
N GLY A 131 -4.21 3.80 2.27
CA GLY A 131 -4.33 3.11 0.98
C GLY A 131 -3.83 1.66 1.03
N GLY A 132 -3.44 1.15 -0.15
CA GLY A 132 -3.00 -0.24 -0.31
C GLY A 132 -4.13 -1.26 -0.17
N GLY A 133 -3.80 -2.53 -0.40
CA GLY A 133 -4.72 -3.66 -0.28
C GLY A 133 -4.05 -4.92 0.24
N GLY A 134 -2.83 -4.79 0.78
CA GLY A 134 -2.15 -5.83 1.51
C GLY A 134 -2.57 -5.86 2.98
N GLY A 135 -1.89 -6.69 3.76
CA GLY A 135 -2.07 -6.72 5.22
C GLY A 135 -1.67 -5.41 5.89
N VAL A 136 -2.06 -5.27 7.15
CA VAL A 136 -1.64 -4.13 7.99
C VAL A 136 -0.10 -4.15 8.12
N PRO A 137 0.59 -3.03 7.88
CA PRO A 137 2.06 -2.99 7.89
C PRO A 137 2.63 -3.43 9.25
N ARG A 138 3.69 -4.23 9.20
CA ARG A 138 4.39 -4.72 10.40
C ARG A 138 5.61 -3.86 10.69
N LEU A 139 5.46 -2.88 11.57
CA LEU A 139 6.53 -1.99 11.97
C LEU A 139 7.39 -2.65 13.05
N SER A 140 8.61 -3.05 12.68
CA SER A 140 9.43 -4.04 13.43
C SER A 140 9.87 -3.58 14.83
N ASN A 141 9.82 -2.27 15.14
CA ASN A 141 10.14 -1.68 16.45
C ASN A 141 9.53 -0.26 16.64
N ASN A 142 8.47 0.07 15.89
CA ASN A 142 7.94 1.43 15.74
C ASN A 142 6.40 1.41 15.88
N PRO A 143 5.74 2.56 16.07
CA PRO A 143 4.55 2.66 16.91
C PRO A 143 3.39 1.79 16.42
N PRO A 144 2.46 1.39 17.31
CA PRO A 144 1.36 0.53 16.93
C PRO A 144 0.57 1.16 15.78
N VAL A 145 0.28 0.37 14.76
CA VAL A 145 -0.74 0.75 13.79
C VAL A 145 -2.07 0.75 14.54
N ILE A 146 -2.76 1.88 14.55
CA ILE A 146 -4.02 2.10 15.30
C ILE A 146 -5.25 2.14 14.40
N ALA A 147 -5.04 2.44 13.11
CA ALA A 147 -6.11 2.50 12.12
C ALA A 147 -5.58 2.21 10.71
N VAL A 148 -6.50 1.82 9.82
CA VAL A 148 -6.30 1.72 8.39
C VAL A 148 -7.33 2.62 7.70
N VAL A 149 -6.89 3.45 6.77
CA VAL A 149 -7.77 4.29 5.94
C VAL A 149 -7.54 3.91 4.49
N ARG A 150 -8.53 3.27 3.88
CA ARG A 150 -8.45 2.83 2.47
C ARG A 150 -9.83 2.65 1.88
N HIS A 151 -9.93 2.53 0.56
CA HIS A 151 -11.22 2.37 -0.11
C HIS A 151 -11.61 0.90 -0.32
N ARG A 152 -10.70 -0.05 -0.03
CA ARG A 152 -11.00 -1.49 -0.05
C ARG A 152 -10.41 -2.20 1.17
N PRO A 153 -11.21 -2.88 1.98
CA PRO A 153 -10.71 -3.63 3.12
C PRO A 153 -10.12 -4.97 2.67
N THR A 154 -9.31 -5.59 3.53
CA THR A 154 -8.85 -6.98 3.37
C THR A 154 -9.54 -7.86 4.40
N ALA A 155 -9.61 -9.16 4.11
CA ALA A 155 -10.31 -10.12 4.96
C ALA A 155 -9.72 -10.28 6.38
N GLU A 156 -8.50 -9.79 6.65
CA GLU A 156 -7.75 -10.03 7.89
C GLU A 156 -7.61 -8.78 8.80
N GLU A 157 -8.37 -7.70 8.58
CA GLU A 157 -8.27 -6.48 9.39
C GLU A 157 -8.98 -6.59 10.75
N ASN A 158 -8.22 -6.89 11.81
CA ASN A 158 -8.70 -6.84 13.20
C ASN A 158 -8.40 -5.48 13.87
N ILE A 159 -8.51 -4.38 13.12
CA ILE A 159 -8.15 -3.03 13.55
C ILE A 159 -9.22 -2.03 13.08
N LEU A 160 -9.24 -0.83 13.65
CA LEU A 160 -10.09 0.25 13.17
C LEU A 160 -9.82 0.50 11.69
N THR A 161 -10.84 0.26 10.87
CA THR A 161 -10.72 0.37 9.42
C THR A 161 -11.76 1.35 8.94
N VAL A 162 -11.28 2.46 8.36
CA VAL A 162 -12.13 3.46 7.72
C VAL A 162 -12.12 3.18 6.22
N THR A 163 -13.13 2.43 5.81
CA THR A 163 -13.36 2.05 4.42
C THR A 163 -14.84 2.19 4.07
N PRO A 164 -15.31 3.39 3.68
CA PRO A 164 -16.67 3.55 3.20
C PRO A 164 -16.89 2.69 1.95
N THR A 165 -17.99 1.92 1.93
CA THR A 165 -18.24 0.91 0.89
C THR A 165 -18.49 1.49 -0.51
N ASP A 166 -18.82 2.78 -0.59
CA ASP A 166 -19.22 3.46 -1.83
C ASP A 166 -18.15 4.42 -2.37
N ASP A 167 -16.93 4.36 -1.83
CA ASP A 167 -15.82 5.21 -2.27
C ASP A 167 -14.95 4.44 -3.27
N GLY A 168 -14.64 5.08 -4.41
CA GLY A 168 -13.82 4.47 -5.47
C GLY A 168 -12.32 4.74 -5.33
N ALA A 169 -11.93 5.57 -4.37
CA ALA A 169 -10.55 5.95 -4.09
C ALA A 169 -10.38 6.31 -2.60
N THR A 170 -9.20 6.10 -2.04
CA THR A 170 -8.92 6.49 -0.63
C THR A 170 -8.91 8.01 -0.46
N SER A 171 -8.54 8.73 -1.52
CA SER A 171 -8.66 10.17 -1.61
C SER A 171 -10.12 10.64 -1.55
N THR A 172 -11.08 9.85 -2.05
CA THR A 172 -12.52 10.15 -1.90
C THR A 172 -12.89 10.10 -0.43
N THR A 173 -12.50 9.05 0.28
CA THR A 173 -12.73 8.89 1.72
C THR A 173 -12.17 10.07 2.50
N VAL A 174 -10.89 10.40 2.29
CA VAL A 174 -10.24 11.52 2.99
C VAL A 174 -10.87 12.88 2.64
N THR A 175 -11.28 13.08 1.40
CA THR A 175 -11.96 14.31 0.99
C THR A 175 -13.30 14.49 1.70
N ARG A 176 -14.08 13.41 1.80
CA ARG A 176 -15.36 13.42 2.52
C ARG A 176 -15.17 13.67 4.01
N LEU A 177 -14.11 13.12 4.61
CA LEU A 177 -13.74 13.39 5.99
C LEU A 177 -13.45 14.89 6.22
N LEU A 178 -12.68 15.53 5.33
CA LEU A 178 -12.45 16.98 5.41
C LEU A 178 -13.76 17.77 5.35
N GLU A 179 -14.65 17.40 4.43
CA GLU A 179 -15.95 18.06 4.28
C GLU A 179 -16.85 17.87 5.52
N SER A 180 -16.91 16.66 6.10
CA SER A 180 -17.70 16.39 7.31
C SER A 180 -17.17 17.13 8.54
N GLU A 181 -15.86 17.33 8.61
CA GLU A 181 -15.20 18.14 9.64
C GLU A 181 -15.34 19.65 9.43
N GLY A 182 -15.91 20.09 8.29
CA GLY A 182 -15.98 21.49 7.91
C GLY A 182 -14.61 22.12 7.62
N VAL A 183 -13.61 21.29 7.30
CA VAL A 183 -12.25 21.71 6.99
C VAL A 183 -12.16 22.06 5.51
N VAL A 184 -11.80 23.31 5.22
CA VAL A 184 -11.55 23.77 3.86
C VAL A 184 -10.07 23.56 3.53
N PRO A 185 -9.72 22.64 2.63
CA PRO A 185 -8.33 22.42 2.27
C PRO A 185 -7.74 23.63 1.55
N ASP A 186 -6.45 23.87 1.74
CA ASP A 186 -5.74 24.84 0.91
C ASP A 186 -5.65 24.37 -0.56
N GLN A 187 -5.22 25.26 -1.44
CA GLN A 187 -5.13 24.96 -2.87
C GLN A 187 -4.21 23.77 -3.16
N ARG A 188 -3.10 23.59 -2.43
CA ARG A 188 -2.16 22.48 -2.65
C ARG A 188 -2.82 21.15 -2.32
N VAL A 189 -3.44 21.04 -1.15
CA VAL A 189 -4.12 19.84 -0.65
C VAL A 189 -5.34 19.51 -1.51
N ALA A 190 -6.14 20.51 -1.86
CA ALA A 190 -7.30 20.32 -2.74
C ALA A 190 -6.89 19.80 -4.12
N THR A 191 -5.80 20.33 -4.68
CA THR A 191 -5.26 19.86 -5.97
C THR A 191 -4.73 18.43 -5.87
N ALA A 192 -3.99 18.11 -4.81
CA ALA A 192 -3.48 16.77 -4.55
C ALA A 192 -4.62 15.75 -4.43
N LEU A 193 -5.64 16.04 -3.61
CA LEU A 193 -6.81 15.19 -3.44
C LEU A 193 -7.63 15.03 -4.72
N LEU A 194 -7.84 16.10 -5.49
CA LEU A 194 -8.56 16.01 -6.77
C LEU A 194 -7.82 15.09 -7.74
N HIS A 195 -6.49 15.17 -7.79
CA HIS A 195 -5.66 14.29 -8.60
C HIS A 195 -5.71 12.84 -8.09
N GLY A 196 -5.68 12.65 -6.76
CA GLY A 196 -5.83 11.35 -6.11
C GLY A 196 -7.17 10.66 -6.41
N VAL A 197 -8.29 11.39 -6.31
CA VAL A 197 -9.63 10.88 -6.65
C VAL A 197 -9.67 10.44 -8.11
N ARG A 198 -9.15 11.25 -9.04
CA ARG A 198 -9.08 10.88 -10.46
C ARG A 198 -8.21 9.67 -10.70
N ALA A 199 -7.03 9.60 -10.08
CA ALA A 199 -6.11 8.48 -10.23
C ALA A 199 -6.73 7.17 -9.69
N GLY A 200 -7.25 7.18 -8.46
CA GLY A 200 -7.87 6.01 -7.83
C GLY A 200 -9.10 5.49 -8.59
N THR A 201 -9.92 6.41 -9.13
CA THR A 201 -11.12 6.05 -9.90
C THR A 201 -10.86 5.83 -11.41
N ARG A 202 -9.60 5.91 -11.86
CA ARG A 202 -9.21 5.86 -13.28
C ARG A 202 -9.99 6.85 -14.16
N GLU A 203 -9.92 8.13 -13.81
CA GLU A 203 -10.70 9.21 -14.45
C GLU A 203 -12.21 8.91 -14.40
N PHE A 204 -12.70 8.51 -13.22
CA PHE A 204 -14.09 8.13 -12.94
C PHE A 204 -14.63 6.91 -13.72
N ARG A 205 -13.79 6.19 -14.49
CA ARG A 205 -14.20 4.94 -15.15
C ARG A 205 -14.55 3.84 -14.16
N ARG A 206 -13.98 3.89 -12.96
CA ARG A 206 -14.22 2.99 -11.82
C ARG A 206 -14.81 3.72 -10.61
N ALA A 207 -15.53 4.81 -10.83
CA ALA A 207 -16.25 5.46 -9.73
C ALA A 207 -17.22 4.46 -9.06
N ASN A 208 -17.20 4.40 -7.74
CA ASN A 208 -17.95 3.43 -6.93
C ASN A 208 -19.21 4.06 -6.29
N GLY A 209 -19.73 5.14 -6.88
CA GLY A 209 -20.95 5.78 -6.40
C GLY A 209 -20.96 7.28 -6.64
N GLN A 210 -21.90 7.95 -5.97
CA GLN A 210 -22.03 9.40 -6.02
C GLN A 210 -20.92 10.12 -5.24
N HIS A 211 -20.35 9.44 -4.24
CA HIS A 211 -19.32 9.98 -3.35
C HIS A 211 -18.09 10.48 -4.09
N ASP A 212 -17.60 9.75 -5.11
CA ASP A 212 -16.43 10.16 -5.89
C ASP A 212 -16.66 11.49 -6.61
N TYR A 213 -17.87 11.68 -7.17
CA TYR A 213 -18.23 12.91 -7.88
C TYR A 213 -18.44 14.09 -6.92
N GLU A 214 -19.06 13.84 -5.77
CA GLU A 214 -19.26 14.85 -4.72
C GLU A 214 -17.92 15.31 -4.14
N ALA A 215 -17.06 14.36 -3.75
CA ALA A 215 -15.72 14.63 -3.25
C ALA A 215 -14.91 15.43 -4.27
N ALA A 216 -14.88 14.99 -5.53
CA ALA A 216 -14.21 15.71 -6.60
C ALA A 216 -14.78 17.14 -6.77
N GLY A 217 -16.10 17.31 -6.71
CA GLY A 217 -16.76 18.62 -6.80
C GLY A 217 -16.36 19.56 -5.66
N PHE A 218 -16.28 19.03 -4.43
CA PHE A 218 -15.85 19.78 -3.25
C PHE A 218 -14.42 20.32 -3.42
N VAL A 219 -13.42 19.44 -3.67
CA VAL A 219 -12.03 19.89 -3.81
C VAL A 219 -11.76 20.67 -5.10
N HIS A 220 -12.52 20.43 -6.17
CA HIS A 220 -12.39 21.18 -7.42
C HIS A 220 -12.63 22.68 -7.23
N THR A 221 -13.42 23.07 -6.23
CA THR A 221 -13.67 24.49 -5.93
C THR A 221 -12.40 25.23 -5.49
N TYR A 222 -11.43 24.52 -4.90
CA TYR A 222 -10.22 25.08 -4.32
C TYR A 222 -8.94 24.70 -5.07
N ALA A 223 -9.01 23.69 -5.95
CA ALA A 223 -7.86 23.15 -6.67
C ALA A 223 -7.31 24.12 -7.74
N ASP A 224 -5.99 24.04 -7.96
CA ASP A 224 -5.30 24.61 -9.11
C ASP A 224 -5.36 23.64 -10.29
N LEU A 225 -6.31 23.90 -11.21
CA LEU A 225 -6.48 23.08 -12.39
C LEU A 225 -5.28 23.13 -13.35
N GLY A 226 -4.47 24.20 -13.32
CA GLY A 226 -3.27 24.32 -14.14
C GLY A 226 -2.18 23.33 -13.71
N ARG A 227 -1.96 23.18 -12.40
CA ARG A 227 -1.02 22.17 -11.86
C ARG A 227 -1.44 20.74 -12.16
N ILE A 228 -2.75 20.48 -12.28
CA ILE A 228 -3.26 19.16 -12.70
C ILE A 228 -2.91 18.89 -14.16
N GLU A 229 -2.87 19.92 -15.01
CA GLU A 229 -2.44 19.77 -16.40
C GLU A 229 -0.94 19.48 -16.53
N ASP A 230 -0.11 20.04 -15.64
CA ASP A 230 1.33 19.73 -15.58
C ASP A 230 1.59 18.25 -15.20
N LEU A 231 0.65 17.62 -14.49
CA LEU A 231 0.68 16.20 -14.16
C LEU A 231 0.13 15.30 -15.27
N ARG A 232 -0.51 15.86 -16.32
CA ARG A 232 -1.04 15.05 -17.42
C ARG A 232 0.12 14.50 -18.26
N SER A 233 0.40 13.22 -18.02
CA SER A 233 1.31 12.39 -18.81
C SER A 233 2.76 12.89 -18.81
N PRO A 234 3.53 12.67 -17.72
CA PRO A 234 4.97 12.69 -17.85
C PRO A 234 5.37 11.75 -19.00
N GLY A 235 6.31 12.20 -19.83
CA GLY A 235 6.82 11.37 -20.92
C GLY A 235 7.52 10.13 -20.33
N MET A 236 7.24 8.97 -20.91
CA MET A 236 7.94 7.73 -20.54
C MET A 236 9.37 7.75 -21.06
N SER A 237 10.27 7.12 -20.30
CA SER A 237 11.63 6.86 -20.79
C SER A 237 11.63 5.93 -22.01
N GLY A 238 12.68 6.01 -22.84
CA GLY A 238 12.87 5.08 -23.95
C GLY A 238 12.96 3.63 -23.47
N ASP A 239 13.68 3.40 -22.36
CA ASP A 239 13.85 2.06 -21.79
C ASP A 239 12.51 1.46 -21.30
N THR A 240 11.65 2.27 -20.67
CA THR A 240 10.28 1.86 -20.31
C THR A 240 9.48 1.48 -21.55
N PHE A 241 9.61 2.25 -22.63
CA PHE A 241 8.90 1.98 -23.88
C PHE A 241 9.38 0.69 -24.55
N ASP A 242 10.68 0.39 -24.48
CA ASP A 242 11.25 -0.87 -24.97
C ASP A 242 10.75 -2.07 -24.17
N VAL A 243 10.63 -1.95 -22.84
CA VAL A 243 10.01 -2.98 -21.99
C VAL A 243 8.56 -3.25 -22.40
N ILE A 244 7.78 -2.22 -22.73
CA ILE A 244 6.42 -2.38 -23.24
C ILE A 244 6.42 -3.10 -24.60
N SER A 245 7.36 -2.76 -25.49
CA SER A 245 7.52 -3.42 -26.79
C SER A 245 7.79 -4.92 -26.61
N ASP A 246 8.71 -5.28 -25.72
CA ASP A 246 9.04 -6.67 -25.40
C ASP A 246 7.86 -7.40 -24.76
N ALA A 247 7.15 -6.73 -23.84
CA ALA A 247 5.95 -7.26 -23.21
C ALA A 247 4.89 -7.62 -24.25
N ILE A 248 4.67 -6.73 -25.23
CA ILE A 248 3.77 -6.97 -26.35
C ILE A 248 4.28 -8.15 -27.17
N ALA A 249 5.55 -8.18 -27.56
CA ALA A 249 6.10 -9.20 -28.44
C ALA A 249 6.04 -10.62 -27.84
N ASN A 250 6.33 -10.75 -26.53
CA ASN A 250 6.54 -12.03 -25.84
C ASN A 250 5.30 -12.56 -25.09
N ARG A 251 4.15 -11.91 -25.24
CA ARG A 251 2.92 -12.27 -24.50
C ARG A 251 2.42 -13.67 -24.86
N GLU A 252 2.10 -14.46 -23.84
CA GLU A 252 1.25 -15.65 -23.96
C GLU A 252 -0.06 -15.36 -23.26
N ARG A 253 -1.16 -15.74 -23.88
CA ARG A 253 -2.51 -15.56 -23.33
C ARG A 253 -3.20 -16.90 -23.15
N ARG A 254 -3.76 -17.12 -21.96
CA ARG A 254 -4.66 -18.24 -21.66
C ARG A 254 -5.92 -17.67 -21.02
N ALA A 255 -7.09 -18.00 -21.60
CA ALA A 255 -8.36 -17.38 -21.24
C ALA A 255 -8.26 -15.84 -21.20
N SER A 256 -8.51 -15.23 -20.05
CA SER A 256 -8.43 -13.78 -19.84
C SER A 256 -7.14 -13.31 -19.16
N PHE A 257 -6.15 -14.20 -18.99
CA PHE A 257 -4.87 -13.88 -18.37
C PHE A 257 -3.75 -13.83 -19.41
N ALA A 258 -3.02 -12.72 -19.43
CA ALA A 258 -1.82 -12.53 -20.24
C ALA A 258 -0.57 -12.56 -19.35
N VAL A 259 0.43 -13.35 -19.73
CA VAL A 259 1.71 -13.42 -19.05
C VAL A 259 2.81 -13.07 -20.06
N THR A 260 3.82 -12.30 -19.66
CA THR A 260 4.93 -11.95 -20.54
C THR A 260 6.24 -11.78 -19.78
N ASN A 261 7.33 -12.20 -20.42
CA ASN A 261 8.69 -12.00 -19.94
C ASN A 261 9.36 -10.91 -20.80
N VAL A 262 9.98 -9.95 -20.13
CA VAL A 262 10.68 -8.82 -20.75
C VAL A 262 12.19 -8.85 -20.57
N GLY A 263 12.74 -9.92 -20.00
CA GLY A 263 14.18 -10.06 -19.78
C GLY A 263 14.69 -9.08 -18.72
N ALA A 264 15.80 -8.40 -19.00
CA ALA A 264 16.40 -7.43 -18.09
C ALA A 264 15.59 -6.13 -18.03
N VAL A 265 15.33 -5.64 -16.83
CA VAL A 265 14.43 -4.51 -16.58
C VAL A 265 15.20 -3.35 -15.95
N PRO A 266 15.10 -2.12 -16.50
CA PRO A 266 15.79 -0.95 -15.96
C PRO A 266 15.19 -0.48 -14.63
N ALA A 267 13.88 -0.65 -14.44
CA ALA A 267 13.15 -0.26 -13.24
C ALA A 267 11.86 -1.06 -13.09
N VAL A 268 11.48 -1.38 -11.84
CA VAL A 268 10.22 -2.09 -11.53
C VAL A 268 8.99 -1.40 -12.11
N SER A 269 8.97 -0.06 -12.14
CA SER A 269 7.87 0.72 -12.73
C SER A 269 7.63 0.45 -14.22
N ALA A 270 8.64 -0.02 -14.96
CA ALA A 270 8.45 -0.40 -16.36
C ALA A 270 7.61 -1.67 -16.51
N LEU A 271 7.70 -2.61 -15.55
CA LEU A 271 6.85 -3.80 -15.51
C LEU A 271 5.40 -3.44 -15.20
N GLU A 272 5.20 -2.48 -14.30
CA GLU A 272 3.88 -1.97 -13.94
C GLU A 272 3.17 -1.36 -15.15
N GLU A 273 3.86 -0.47 -15.87
CA GLU A 273 3.33 0.15 -17.09
C GLU A 273 3.08 -0.86 -18.21
N ALA A 274 3.96 -1.85 -18.36
CA ALA A 274 3.76 -2.94 -19.31
C ALA A 274 2.54 -3.79 -18.95
N ALA A 275 2.31 -4.08 -17.67
CA ALA A 275 1.14 -4.83 -17.20
C ALA A 275 -0.16 -4.05 -17.43
N ASP A 276 -0.18 -2.75 -17.13
CA ASP A 276 -1.32 -1.88 -17.42
C ASP A 276 -1.57 -1.74 -18.94
N THR A 277 -0.51 -1.77 -19.75
CA THR A 277 -0.63 -1.83 -21.22
C THR A 277 -1.25 -3.14 -21.68
N MET A 278 -0.87 -4.27 -21.08
CA MET A 278 -1.42 -5.60 -21.42
C MET A 278 -2.92 -5.72 -21.13
N LEU A 279 -3.43 -5.04 -20.09
CA LEU A 279 -4.88 -4.97 -19.81
C LEU A 279 -5.68 -4.30 -20.94
N ARG A 280 -5.03 -3.50 -21.81
CA ARG A 280 -5.71 -2.89 -22.97
C ARG A 280 -5.97 -3.90 -24.10
N LEU A 281 -5.37 -5.08 -24.05
CA LEU A 281 -5.57 -6.12 -25.06
C LEU A 281 -6.98 -6.72 -24.94
N GLU A 282 -7.69 -6.80 -26.06
CA GLU A 282 -9.04 -7.36 -26.08
C GLU A 282 -9.08 -8.79 -25.49
N GLY A 283 -9.99 -8.99 -24.54
CA GLY A 283 -10.18 -10.28 -23.88
C GLY A 283 -9.18 -10.57 -22.77
N VAL A 284 -8.32 -9.62 -22.38
CA VAL A 284 -7.45 -9.70 -21.20
C VAL A 284 -8.10 -8.91 -20.06
N SER A 285 -8.33 -9.56 -18.93
CA SER A 285 -8.82 -8.94 -17.69
C SER A 285 -7.77 -8.95 -16.58
N THR A 286 -6.70 -9.73 -16.76
CA THR A 286 -5.60 -9.86 -15.81
C THR A 286 -4.31 -9.97 -16.60
N ALA A 287 -3.24 -9.32 -16.15
CA ALA A 287 -1.94 -9.36 -16.81
C ALA A 287 -0.82 -9.48 -15.79
N ALA A 288 0.16 -10.34 -16.05
CA ALA A 288 1.39 -10.43 -15.29
C ALA A 288 2.60 -10.23 -16.21
N VAL A 289 3.46 -9.27 -15.87
CA VAL A 289 4.69 -8.97 -16.60
C VAL A 289 5.85 -9.19 -15.65
N PHE A 290 6.85 -9.96 -16.09
CA PHE A 290 8.01 -10.23 -15.26
C PHE A 290 9.32 -10.09 -16.02
N GLY A 291 10.38 -9.86 -15.26
CA GLY A 291 11.73 -9.77 -15.75
C GLY A 291 12.73 -9.76 -14.60
N ILE A 292 14.00 -9.56 -14.92
CA ILE A 292 15.10 -9.51 -13.96
C ILE A 292 15.45 -8.04 -13.73
N HIS A 293 15.35 -7.61 -12.48
CA HIS A 293 15.86 -6.31 -12.04
C HIS A 293 16.91 -6.56 -10.97
N GLU A 294 18.14 -6.11 -11.25
CA GLU A 294 19.32 -6.45 -10.45
C GLU A 294 19.47 -7.99 -10.29
N GLU A 295 19.45 -8.52 -9.07
CA GLU A 295 19.58 -9.95 -8.80
C GLU A 295 18.23 -10.61 -8.42
N THR A 296 17.12 -9.99 -8.81
CA THR A 296 15.77 -10.39 -8.41
C THR A 296 14.85 -10.54 -9.61
N ILE A 297 14.08 -11.63 -9.65
CA ILE A 297 12.95 -11.76 -10.58
C ILE A 297 11.82 -10.92 -10.00
N VAL A 298 11.41 -9.90 -10.73
CA VAL A 298 10.30 -9.03 -10.35
C VAL A 298 9.12 -9.33 -11.24
N VAL A 299 7.95 -9.54 -10.63
CA VAL A 299 6.69 -9.80 -11.31
C VAL A 299 5.72 -8.72 -10.93
N SER A 300 5.18 -7.98 -11.91
CA SER A 300 4.06 -7.07 -11.72
C SER A 300 2.79 -7.70 -12.25
N CYS A 301 1.78 -7.83 -11.39
CA CYS A 301 0.45 -8.33 -11.73
C CYS A 301 -0.58 -7.22 -11.63
N ARG A 302 -1.51 -7.19 -12.59
CA ARG A 302 -2.63 -6.26 -12.68
C ARG A 302 -3.92 -7.02 -12.93
N ALA A 303 -4.97 -6.72 -12.20
CA ALA A 303 -6.30 -7.28 -12.35
C ALA A 303 -7.34 -6.18 -12.57
N GLU A 304 -8.22 -6.39 -13.54
CA GLU A 304 -9.37 -5.53 -13.83
C GLU A 304 -10.70 -6.15 -13.42
N ASP A 305 -10.79 -7.47 -13.40
CA ASP A 305 -11.97 -8.16 -12.88
C ASP A 305 -11.99 -8.08 -11.35
N VAL A 306 -13.06 -7.53 -10.77
CA VAL A 306 -13.28 -7.40 -9.32
C VAL A 306 -13.28 -8.74 -8.58
N ARG A 307 -13.45 -9.86 -9.31
CA ARG A 307 -13.42 -11.22 -8.75
C ARG A 307 -12.01 -11.79 -8.70
N THR A 308 -11.05 -11.15 -9.32
CA THR A 308 -9.66 -11.61 -9.40
C THR A 308 -8.79 -10.75 -8.50
N ASN A 309 -8.03 -11.39 -7.63
CA ASN A 309 -7.09 -10.73 -6.74
C ASN A 309 -5.66 -10.95 -7.22
N ALA A 310 -5.01 -9.88 -7.68
CA ALA A 310 -3.62 -9.90 -8.13
C ALA A 310 -2.66 -10.35 -7.03
N LEU A 311 -2.93 -10.01 -5.77
CA LEU A 311 -2.13 -10.43 -4.62
C LEU A 311 -2.23 -11.94 -4.42
N ASP A 312 -3.45 -12.49 -4.41
CA ASP A 312 -3.67 -13.94 -4.20
C ASP A 312 -3.03 -14.77 -5.33
N ILE A 313 -3.06 -14.27 -6.57
CA ILE A 313 -2.36 -14.91 -7.70
C ILE A 313 -0.86 -14.99 -7.43
N LEU A 314 -0.24 -13.88 -7.00
CA LEU A 314 1.20 -13.85 -6.76
C LEU A 314 1.60 -14.67 -5.54
N ASP A 315 0.83 -14.60 -4.45
CA ASP A 315 1.07 -15.41 -3.25
C ASP A 315 0.92 -16.90 -3.54
N THR A 316 -0.05 -17.30 -4.36
CA THR A 316 -0.22 -18.69 -4.81
C THR A 316 0.93 -19.11 -5.73
N ALA A 317 1.42 -18.23 -6.59
CA ALA A 317 2.48 -18.54 -7.54
C ALA A 317 3.87 -18.69 -6.88
N PHE A 318 4.17 -17.90 -5.85
CA PHE A 318 5.51 -17.82 -5.25
C PHE A 318 5.58 -18.29 -3.79
N GLU A 319 4.46 -18.72 -3.21
CA GLU A 319 4.32 -19.40 -1.91
C GLU A 319 4.96 -18.65 -0.72
N THR A 320 5.21 -17.35 -0.84
CA THR A 320 5.93 -16.56 0.16
C THR A 320 5.34 -15.16 0.27
N SER A 321 4.52 -14.90 1.30
CA SER A 321 3.92 -13.57 1.52
C SER A 321 4.97 -12.46 1.71
N GLU A 322 6.19 -12.79 2.14
CA GLU A 322 7.28 -11.82 2.30
C GLU A 322 7.84 -11.29 0.97
N THR A 323 7.53 -11.95 -0.15
CA THR A 323 8.00 -11.54 -1.48
C THR A 323 6.98 -10.71 -2.25
N THR A 324 5.71 -10.69 -1.79
CA THR A 324 4.60 -10.03 -2.49
C THR A 324 4.16 -8.76 -1.76
N GLY A 325 3.99 -7.67 -2.50
CA GLY A 325 3.39 -6.43 -2.02
C GLY A 325 2.30 -5.91 -2.95
N GLY A 326 1.51 -4.94 -2.50
CA GLY A 326 0.51 -4.25 -3.32
C GLY A 326 -0.93 -4.40 -2.82
N ASN A 327 -1.87 -4.54 -3.75
CA ASN A 327 -3.32 -4.59 -3.50
C ASN A 327 -4.04 -5.55 -4.46
N THR A 328 -5.35 -5.71 -4.29
CA THR A 328 -6.19 -6.61 -5.09
C THR A 328 -6.12 -6.39 -6.60
N ASP A 329 -5.98 -5.14 -7.05
CA ASP A 329 -5.93 -4.81 -8.48
C ASP A 329 -4.49 -4.80 -9.03
N ALA A 330 -3.50 -4.64 -8.16
CA ALA A 330 -2.14 -4.31 -8.53
C ALA A 330 -1.18 -4.84 -7.46
N ALA A 331 -0.45 -5.89 -7.79
CA ALA A 331 0.50 -6.53 -6.88
C ALA A 331 1.85 -6.74 -7.56
N THR A 332 2.91 -6.80 -6.76
CA THR A 332 4.28 -7.02 -7.22
C THR A 332 4.94 -8.09 -6.35
N ALA A 333 5.58 -9.07 -6.98
CA ALA A 333 6.37 -10.10 -6.31
C ALA A 333 7.86 -9.98 -6.64
N ARG A 334 8.72 -10.29 -5.67
CA ARG A 334 10.18 -10.22 -5.78
C ARG A 334 10.83 -11.52 -5.33
N VAL A 335 11.38 -12.28 -6.26
CA VAL A 335 12.02 -13.57 -6.00
C VAL A 335 13.53 -13.44 -6.21
N PRO A 336 14.37 -13.45 -5.15
CA PRO A 336 15.81 -13.37 -5.29
C PRO A 336 16.37 -14.57 -6.08
N LEU A 337 17.27 -14.31 -7.03
CA LEU A 337 17.95 -15.37 -7.79
C LEU A 337 18.92 -16.17 -6.90
N GLY A 338 19.39 -15.59 -5.80
CA GLY A 338 20.34 -16.24 -4.90
C GLY A 338 21.63 -16.60 -5.64
N LEU A 339 22.08 -17.85 -5.52
CA LEU A 339 23.31 -18.30 -6.17
C LEU A 339 23.29 -18.21 -7.70
N PHE A 340 22.09 -18.16 -8.31
CA PHE A 340 21.95 -18.05 -9.76
C PHE A 340 22.31 -16.66 -10.29
N SER A 341 22.41 -15.62 -9.45
CA SER A 341 22.85 -14.29 -9.89
C SER A 341 24.32 -14.25 -10.35
N GLN A 342 25.10 -15.29 -10.04
CA GLN A 342 26.51 -15.41 -10.44
C GLN A 342 26.71 -16.12 -11.79
N VAL A 343 25.64 -16.61 -12.41
CA VAL A 343 25.69 -17.38 -13.65
C VAL A 343 25.77 -16.42 -14.84
N ASN A 344 26.92 -16.37 -15.50
CA ASN A 344 27.19 -15.46 -16.61
C ASN A 344 27.73 -16.21 -17.85
N GLY A 345 27.65 -15.58 -19.03
CA GLY A 345 28.29 -16.09 -20.24
C GLY A 345 27.54 -17.27 -20.86
N GLU A 346 28.19 -18.43 -20.99
CA GLU A 346 27.63 -19.58 -21.72
C GLU A 346 26.30 -20.12 -21.14
N TYR A 347 26.03 -19.85 -19.86
CA TYR A 347 24.85 -20.37 -19.15
C TYR A 347 23.71 -19.35 -19.00
N GLU A 348 23.89 -18.11 -19.46
CA GLU A 348 22.93 -17.01 -19.32
C GLU A 348 21.62 -17.33 -20.05
N ASP A 349 21.69 -17.69 -21.34
CA ASP A 349 20.52 -18.11 -22.13
C ASP A 349 19.75 -19.27 -21.48
N THR A 350 20.47 -20.19 -20.82
CA THR A 350 19.84 -21.33 -20.15
C THR A 350 19.10 -20.89 -18.89
N LEU A 351 19.69 -19.98 -18.11
CA LEU A 351 19.05 -19.40 -16.94
C LEU A 351 17.79 -18.63 -17.35
N ASP A 352 17.87 -17.79 -18.38
CA ASP A 352 16.72 -17.00 -18.88
C ASP A 352 15.57 -17.90 -19.34
N MET A 353 15.87 -18.97 -20.07
CA MET A 353 14.85 -19.96 -20.47
C MET A 353 14.19 -20.65 -19.27
N LEU A 354 14.98 -20.98 -18.23
CA LEU A 354 14.45 -21.61 -17.03
C LEU A 354 13.56 -20.64 -16.25
N ILE A 355 13.98 -19.38 -16.09
CA ILE A 355 13.21 -18.31 -15.44
C ILE A 355 11.89 -18.07 -16.19
N ASP A 356 11.93 -17.96 -17.53
CA ASP A 356 10.72 -17.78 -18.33
C ASP A 356 9.74 -18.94 -18.12
N ALA A 357 10.22 -20.17 -18.31
CA ALA A 357 9.39 -21.36 -18.23
C ALA A 357 8.82 -21.59 -16.82
N SER A 358 9.62 -21.42 -15.76
CA SER A 358 9.16 -21.64 -14.39
C SER A 358 8.17 -20.58 -13.94
N THR A 359 8.47 -19.30 -14.20
CA THR A 359 7.64 -18.17 -13.74
C THR A 359 6.30 -18.17 -14.47
N ARG A 360 6.32 -18.39 -15.79
CA ARG A 360 5.09 -18.46 -16.59
C ARG A 360 4.21 -19.63 -16.16
N LYS A 361 4.80 -20.79 -15.88
CA LYS A 361 4.07 -21.95 -15.37
C LYS A 361 3.40 -21.64 -14.03
N ALA A 362 4.16 -21.11 -13.06
CA ALA A 362 3.64 -20.77 -11.74
C ALA A 362 2.47 -19.77 -11.82
N LEU A 363 2.60 -18.72 -12.63
CA LEU A 363 1.56 -17.72 -12.80
C LEU A 363 0.28 -18.29 -13.42
N PHE A 364 0.38 -19.11 -14.47
CA PHE A 364 -0.80 -19.72 -15.07
C PHE A 364 -1.48 -20.72 -14.13
N GLU A 365 -0.71 -21.56 -13.42
CA GLU A 365 -1.27 -22.50 -12.44
C GLU A 365 -1.97 -21.75 -11.29
N ALA A 366 -1.37 -20.67 -10.80
CA ALA A 366 -1.98 -19.81 -9.78
C ALA A 366 -3.30 -19.18 -10.26
N PHE A 367 -3.32 -18.59 -11.45
CA PHE A 367 -4.54 -17.98 -12.02
C PHE A 367 -5.65 -19.01 -12.25
N GLU A 368 -5.34 -20.24 -12.67
CA GLU A 368 -6.33 -21.30 -12.85
C GLU A 368 -6.91 -21.82 -11.52
N SER A 369 -6.22 -21.58 -10.41
CA SER A 369 -6.65 -21.97 -9.06
C SER A 369 -7.36 -20.87 -8.26
N SER A 370 -7.31 -19.62 -8.76
CA SER A 370 -7.84 -18.41 -8.10
C SER A 370 -9.33 -18.16 -8.37
#